data_AF-A0A1B8SM51-F1
#
_entry.id   AF-A0A1B8SM51-F1
#
_cell.length_a   1.000
_cell.length_b   1.000
_cell.length_c   1.000
_cell.angle_alpha   90.00
_cell.angle_beta   90.00
_cell.angle_gamma   90.00
#
_symmetry.space_group_name_H-M   'P 1'
#
loop_
_entity.id
_entity.type
_entity.pdbx_description
1 polymer ?
#
loop_
_entity_poly.entity_id
_entity_poly.type
_entity_poly.pdbx_seq_one_letter_code
_entity_poly.pdbx_strand_id
1 'polypeptide(L)'
;MTWLHSLDPVAPVALDALPMSPNLLVNPGFETADPSGSGYSGVTIPGWTETGTPTVIAYGTPVGYPSPVGFPLPTVSGLFGFPQDAPPGGGDNFAGGGPVATSSISQTVDITGAAGTPYALSADLGGQTWNPSYATVQVNFLDANGNVVGTGSLDPVTVWDRWGFTGFEEREITGTVPEGAVSATVTTTFTDENQYLGNYNGAYADNESFTVGDPNLAPAPLTPPTSDVGQLDHVFVIYMENKGSDDIVGSSNAPYINSLINTYGYADNFYALSHPSDPNYFRVLGGSDFGIDYNSPLNSIDAPSLMQEMDEAGISWAGYAQSMPSAGDLVSSGDYSADELPFAQFGYVYGNTPDYLQEHLLPLTQLSDDLADPSTFPGFTWIAANEDNNMEGPVDTLSGVLQFIATQFTDHQYNVAAGDQFVQQQVSTIENSATWTDPNEKDAIIITFDEDNNNLSLGFGNEGNHVPMIVIPNQGAITLGGMQSGNFTTDDYYNQYSLMATIEDALRTSPGTLAPLTDNDMYATPMNAFWK
;
A
#
# COMPACT_ATOMS: atom_id res chain seq x y z
N MET A 1 -4.70 0.03 83.50
CA MET A 1 -4.28 -0.97 82.52
C MET A 1 -4.05 -0.25 81.20
N THR A 2 -2.80 -0.07 80.83
CA THR A 2 -2.38 0.47 79.52
C THR A 2 -1.43 -0.57 78.95
N TRP A 3 -1.88 -1.28 77.92
CA TRP A 3 -1.09 -2.24 77.17
C TRP A 3 -1.59 -2.22 75.73
N LEU A 4 -0.84 -1.54 74.87
CA LEU A 4 -0.72 -1.87 73.45
C LEU A 4 0.58 -1.24 72.96
N HIS A 5 1.59 -2.08 72.81
CA HIS A 5 2.84 -1.79 72.12
C HIS A 5 2.54 -1.51 70.66
N SER A 6 3.05 -0.40 70.11
CA SER A 6 3.14 -0.21 68.66
C SER A 6 4.19 -1.16 68.11
N LEU A 7 3.81 -1.92 67.09
CA LEU A 7 4.77 -2.53 66.19
C LEU A 7 5.12 -1.46 65.16
N ASP A 8 6.40 -1.10 65.07
CA ASP A 8 6.89 -0.28 63.96
C ASP A 8 6.68 -1.07 62.65
N PRO A 9 6.13 -0.46 61.59
CA PRO A 9 6.08 -1.10 60.29
C PRO A 9 7.51 -1.29 59.78
N VAL A 10 7.87 -2.54 59.50
CA VAL A 10 9.07 -2.87 58.73
C VAL A 10 8.89 -2.22 57.36
N ALA A 11 9.76 -1.26 57.03
CA ALA A 11 9.83 -0.69 55.69
C ALA A 11 10.03 -1.84 54.68
N PRO A 12 9.29 -1.88 53.56
CA PRO A 12 9.59 -2.84 52.50
C PRO A 12 11.03 -2.59 52.05
N VAL A 13 11.80 -3.66 51.94
CA VAL A 13 13.08 -3.62 51.22
C VAL A 13 12.74 -3.20 49.79
N ALA A 14 13.16 -2.01 49.39
CA ALA A 14 13.14 -1.62 47.99
C ALA A 14 14.05 -2.61 47.26
N LEU A 15 13.46 -3.56 46.54
CA LEU A 15 14.13 -4.18 45.41
C LEU A 15 14.44 -3.01 44.48
N ASP A 16 15.73 -2.73 44.27
CA ASP A 16 16.15 -1.84 43.18
C ASP A 16 15.41 -2.32 41.93
N ALA A 17 14.54 -1.49 41.38
CA ALA A 17 13.85 -1.79 40.14
C ALA A 17 14.96 -2.11 39.12
N LEU A 18 14.93 -3.32 38.55
CA LEU A 18 15.87 -3.67 37.50
C LEU A 18 15.75 -2.59 36.42
N PRO A 19 16.87 -1.94 36.02
CA PRO A 19 16.80 -0.91 35.00
C PRO A 19 16.25 -1.53 33.71
N MET A 20 15.20 -0.90 33.17
CA MET A 20 14.57 -1.33 31.92
C MET A 20 15.41 -0.86 30.71
N SER A 21 15.22 -1.54 29.58
CA SER A 21 15.67 -1.09 28.26
C SER A 21 15.02 0.26 27.89
N PRO A 22 15.58 1.01 26.92
CA PRO A 22 14.78 1.93 26.12
C PRO A 22 13.63 1.18 25.42
N ASN A 23 12.69 1.92 24.81
CA ASN A 23 11.70 1.32 23.92
C ASN A 23 12.42 0.57 22.79
N LEU A 24 12.11 -0.71 22.63
CA LEU A 24 12.74 -1.59 21.65
C LEU A 24 12.06 -1.54 20.28
N LEU A 25 10.89 -0.89 20.18
CA LEU A 25 10.20 -0.65 18.92
C LEU A 25 10.84 0.53 18.18
N VAL A 26 10.96 0.40 16.87
CA VAL A 26 11.38 1.46 15.95
C VAL A 26 10.14 2.21 15.47
N ASN A 27 10.26 3.53 15.30
CA ASN A 27 9.15 4.39 14.85
C ASN A 27 7.81 4.12 15.59
N PRO A 28 7.80 4.05 16.94
CA PRO A 28 6.61 3.65 17.70
C PRO A 28 5.46 4.67 17.71
N GLY A 29 5.75 5.92 17.36
CA GLY A 29 4.76 6.99 17.16
C GLY A 29 4.52 7.31 15.69
N PHE A 30 5.05 6.51 14.76
CA PHE A 30 4.77 6.64 13.32
C PHE A 30 5.24 7.98 12.67
N GLU A 31 6.18 8.67 13.32
CA GLU A 31 6.70 9.99 12.93
C GLU A 31 7.62 9.99 11.70
N THR A 32 8.05 8.82 11.24
CA THR A 32 8.87 8.69 10.02
C THR A 32 8.04 8.41 8.78
N ALA A 33 6.75 8.13 8.91
CA ALA A 33 5.91 7.91 7.73
C ALA A 33 5.56 9.25 7.07
N ASP A 34 5.45 9.25 5.75
CA ASP A 34 4.70 10.28 5.03
C ASP A 34 3.20 9.92 5.13
N PRO A 35 2.42 10.61 5.99
CA PRO A 35 1.07 10.21 6.32
C PRO A 35 0.14 10.38 5.11
N SER A 36 -0.98 9.65 5.11
CA SER A 36 -2.02 9.89 4.13
C SER A 36 -2.56 11.31 4.28
N GLY A 37 -2.54 12.08 3.20
CA GLY A 37 -3.04 13.46 3.22
C GLY A 37 -4.55 13.53 3.45
N SER A 38 -5.29 12.48 3.07
CA SER A 38 -6.73 12.35 3.28
C SER A 38 -7.09 11.61 4.57
N GLY A 39 -6.18 10.78 5.07
CA GLY A 39 -6.40 9.79 6.12
C GLY A 39 -7.25 8.58 5.69
N TYR A 40 -7.68 8.51 4.43
CA TYR A 40 -8.57 7.47 3.87
C TYR A 40 -7.83 6.54 2.90
N SER A 41 -6.55 6.34 3.16
CA SER A 41 -5.62 5.82 2.18
C SER A 41 -4.49 5.11 2.90
N GLY A 42 -4.20 3.87 2.50
CA GLY A 42 -3.06 3.14 3.03
C GLY A 42 -1.75 3.82 2.65
N VAL A 43 -0.79 3.76 3.57
CA VAL A 43 0.58 4.30 3.43
C VAL A 43 1.57 3.32 4.05
N THR A 44 2.80 3.34 3.56
CA THR A 44 3.86 2.53 4.13
C THR A 44 4.18 2.99 5.54
N ILE A 45 4.47 2.04 6.43
CA ILE A 45 4.77 2.33 7.84
C ILE A 45 6.23 1.96 8.14
N PRO A 46 7.18 2.92 8.06
CA PRO A 46 8.61 2.64 8.18
C PRO A 46 8.96 1.87 9.45
N GLY A 47 9.63 0.73 9.27
CA GLY A 47 10.07 -0.15 10.35
C GLY A 47 9.05 -1.20 10.77
N TRP A 48 7.86 -1.23 10.18
CA TRP A 48 6.79 -2.18 10.49
C TRP A 48 6.50 -3.10 9.30
N THR A 49 6.18 -4.36 9.58
CA THR A 49 5.63 -5.30 8.60
C THR A 49 4.12 -5.20 8.59
N GLU A 50 3.51 -5.08 7.42
CA GLU A 50 2.09 -4.77 7.25
C GLU A 50 1.29 -5.97 6.72
N THR A 51 -0.01 -5.98 7.00
CA THR A 51 -1.01 -6.84 6.34
C THR A 51 -2.28 -6.04 6.09
N GLY A 52 -2.94 -6.22 4.94
CA GLY A 52 -4.11 -5.42 4.57
C GLY A 52 -3.71 -4.00 4.20
N THR A 53 -4.49 -2.98 4.58
CA THR A 53 -4.24 -1.59 4.16
C THR A 53 -4.17 -0.63 5.35
N PRO A 54 -3.30 -0.85 6.36
CA PRO A 54 -3.16 0.09 7.46
C PRO A 54 -2.69 1.45 6.96
N THR A 55 -2.85 2.48 7.78
CA THR A 55 -2.49 3.86 7.42
C THR A 55 -1.81 4.59 8.57
N VAL A 56 -1.17 5.70 8.24
CA VAL A 56 -0.69 6.71 9.18
C VAL A 56 -1.35 8.03 8.84
N ILE A 57 -1.84 8.70 9.87
CA ILE A 57 -2.62 9.93 9.75
C ILE A 57 -1.97 10.98 10.65
N ALA A 58 -1.80 12.19 10.11
CA ALA A 58 -1.38 13.33 10.92
C ALA A 58 -2.50 13.80 11.86
N TYR A 59 -2.16 14.20 13.08
CA TYR A 59 -3.10 14.88 13.96
C TYR A 59 -3.64 16.16 13.32
N GLY A 60 -4.95 16.36 13.41
CA GLY A 60 -5.62 17.52 12.82
C GLY A 60 -6.05 17.34 11.36
N THR A 61 -5.73 16.22 10.72
CA THR A 61 -6.27 15.88 9.39
C THR A 61 -7.81 15.93 9.42
N PRO A 62 -8.45 16.71 8.54
CA PRO A 62 -9.90 16.70 8.39
C PRO A 62 -10.35 15.33 7.88
N VAL A 63 -11.49 14.83 8.36
CA VAL A 63 -12.11 13.63 7.76
C VAL A 63 -12.80 14.06 6.47
N GLY A 64 -12.18 13.70 5.35
CA GLY A 64 -12.85 13.55 4.06
C GLY A 64 -13.59 12.22 3.98
N TYR A 65 -14.37 12.04 2.94
CA TYR A 65 -14.84 10.73 2.54
C TYR A 65 -14.57 10.61 1.05
N PRO A 66 -14.05 9.46 0.58
CA PRO A 66 -13.81 9.23 -0.83
C PRO A 66 -14.98 9.69 -1.68
N SER A 67 -14.68 10.48 -2.71
CA SER A 67 -15.70 11.05 -3.57
C SER A 67 -15.90 10.16 -4.78
N PRO A 68 -17.14 9.75 -5.10
CA PRO A 68 -17.42 8.99 -6.33
C PRO A 68 -17.51 9.90 -7.56
N VAL A 69 -17.14 11.17 -7.43
CA VAL A 69 -17.22 12.18 -8.48
C VAL A 69 -15.92 12.96 -8.51
N GLY A 70 -15.62 13.62 -9.64
CA GLY A 70 -14.30 14.23 -9.86
C GLY A 70 -13.97 15.51 -9.08
N PHE A 71 -14.51 15.66 -7.88
CA PHE A 71 -14.23 16.75 -6.96
C PHE A 71 -14.44 16.28 -5.51
N PRO A 72 -13.72 16.88 -4.53
CA PRO A 72 -13.78 16.42 -3.15
C PRO A 72 -15.14 16.71 -2.51
N LEU A 73 -15.55 15.84 -1.59
CA LEU A 73 -16.68 16.08 -0.71
C LEU A 73 -16.31 17.04 0.43
N PRO A 74 -17.29 17.72 1.06
CA PRO A 74 -17.00 18.55 2.23
C PRO A 74 -16.40 17.75 3.38
N THR A 75 -15.28 18.21 3.92
CA THR A 75 -14.62 17.59 5.06
C THR A 75 -15.27 17.98 6.39
N VAL A 76 -15.20 17.11 7.39
CA VAL A 76 -15.57 17.41 8.77
C VAL A 76 -14.32 17.44 9.66
N SER A 77 -14.28 18.37 10.62
CA SER A 77 -13.20 18.49 11.59
C SER A 77 -13.73 18.57 13.02
N GLY A 78 -12.83 18.49 14.00
CA GLY A 78 -13.19 18.50 15.41
C GLY A 78 -13.87 17.20 15.85
N LEU A 79 -15.05 17.31 16.48
CA LEU A 79 -15.71 16.20 17.19
C LEU A 79 -16.00 14.96 16.33
N PHE A 80 -16.17 15.14 15.02
CA PHE A 80 -16.49 14.08 14.06
C PHE A 80 -15.31 13.74 13.14
N GLY A 81 -14.19 14.44 13.29
CA GLY A 81 -12.97 14.21 12.51
C GLY A 81 -12.07 13.13 13.10
N PHE A 82 -10.88 13.00 12.50
CA PHE A 82 -9.75 12.27 13.07
C PHE A 82 -9.29 12.97 14.36
N PRO A 83 -8.52 12.29 15.22
CA PRO A 83 -7.85 12.91 16.35
C PRO A 83 -7.21 14.26 15.98
N GLN A 84 -7.53 15.31 16.75
CA GLN A 84 -7.07 16.67 16.46
C GLN A 84 -5.79 17.03 17.20
N ASP A 85 -5.62 16.47 18.39
CA ASP A 85 -4.49 16.72 19.27
C ASP A 85 -3.87 15.38 19.65
N ALA A 86 -2.55 15.34 19.71
CA ALA A 86 -1.80 14.18 20.17
C ALA A 86 -2.03 13.91 21.68
N PRO A 87 -2.10 12.64 22.10
CA PRO A 87 -2.04 12.29 23.52
C PRO A 87 -0.68 12.69 24.12
N PRO A 88 -0.55 12.77 25.46
CA PRO A 88 0.72 13.13 26.09
C PRO A 88 1.86 12.18 25.72
N GLY A 89 2.86 12.68 25.01
CA GLY A 89 3.99 11.89 24.52
C GLY A 89 3.95 11.58 23.03
N GLY A 90 2.79 11.78 22.39
CA GLY A 90 2.63 11.68 20.94
C GLY A 90 3.32 12.80 20.18
N GLY A 91 3.67 12.51 18.93
CA GLY A 91 4.22 13.48 17.99
C GLY A 91 3.15 14.04 17.07
N ASP A 92 3.43 14.04 15.77
CA ASP A 92 2.59 14.62 14.74
C ASP A 92 1.65 13.58 14.09
N ASN A 93 1.92 12.28 14.25
CA ASN A 93 1.25 11.20 13.54
C ASN A 93 0.66 10.12 14.48
N PHE A 94 -0.27 9.32 13.96
CA PHE A 94 -0.76 8.09 14.59
C PHE A 94 -1.14 7.05 13.54
N ALA A 95 -1.18 5.77 13.91
CA ALA A 95 -1.60 4.69 13.03
C ALA A 95 -3.11 4.47 13.06
N GLY A 96 -3.67 4.10 11.91
CA GLY A 96 -5.09 3.80 11.73
C GLY A 96 -5.32 2.50 10.99
N GLY A 97 -6.52 1.94 11.17
CA GLY A 97 -6.92 0.70 10.51
C GLY A 97 -7.06 0.78 9.00
N GLY A 98 -7.23 1.99 8.46
CA GLY A 98 -7.20 2.24 7.02
C GLY A 98 -8.56 2.21 6.33
N PRO A 99 -8.56 2.26 5.00
CA PRO A 99 -9.75 2.47 4.20
C PRO A 99 -10.75 1.32 4.29
N VAL A 100 -10.26 0.08 4.37
CA VAL A 100 -11.08 -1.13 4.37
C VAL A 100 -10.50 -2.21 5.28
N ALA A 101 -11.38 -3.05 5.80
CA ALA A 101 -11.11 -4.34 6.41
C ALA A 101 -10.17 -4.32 7.62
N THR A 102 -9.90 -5.51 8.15
CA THR A 102 -8.93 -5.68 9.22
C THR A 102 -7.52 -5.62 8.65
N SER A 103 -6.67 -4.82 9.28
CA SER A 103 -5.26 -4.69 8.94
C SER A 103 -4.39 -4.91 10.19
N SER A 104 -3.09 -5.08 9.99
CA SER A 104 -2.15 -5.17 11.11
C SER A 104 -0.78 -4.65 10.75
N ILE A 105 -0.04 -4.25 11.78
CA ILE A 105 1.37 -3.92 11.72
C ILE A 105 2.13 -4.75 12.76
N SER A 106 3.37 -5.13 12.47
CA SER A 106 4.20 -5.87 13.42
C SER A 106 5.69 -5.55 13.35
N GLN A 107 6.36 -5.71 14.49
CA GLN A 107 7.82 -5.63 14.62
C GLN A 107 8.34 -6.83 15.42
N THR A 108 9.43 -7.43 14.96
CA THR A 108 10.15 -8.45 15.75
C THR A 108 11.43 -7.85 16.33
N VAL A 109 11.55 -7.89 17.65
CA VAL A 109 12.68 -7.33 18.39
C VAL A 109 13.54 -8.43 19.01
N ASP A 110 14.85 -8.22 19.05
CA ASP A 110 15.79 -9.07 19.79
C ASP A 110 15.71 -8.76 21.29
N ILE A 111 15.48 -9.80 22.09
CA ILE A 111 15.45 -9.74 23.55
C ILE A 111 16.36 -10.80 24.18
N THR A 112 17.35 -11.28 23.43
CA THR A 112 18.29 -12.30 23.86
C THR A 112 18.96 -11.88 25.17
N GLY A 113 18.76 -12.69 26.23
CA GLY A 113 19.31 -12.42 27.56
C GLY A 113 18.31 -11.81 28.55
N ALA A 114 17.13 -11.36 28.10
CA ALA A 114 16.11 -10.77 28.96
C ALA A 114 15.17 -11.80 29.61
N ALA A 115 15.31 -13.10 29.33
CA ALA A 115 14.49 -14.15 29.93
C ALA A 115 14.50 -14.09 31.48
N GLY A 116 13.32 -14.20 32.10
CA GLY A 116 13.15 -14.09 33.55
C GLY A 116 13.20 -12.65 34.12
N THR A 117 13.47 -11.63 33.29
CA THR A 117 13.40 -10.21 33.66
C THR A 117 11.99 -9.65 33.45
N PRO A 118 11.61 -8.52 34.07
CA PRO A 118 10.32 -7.89 33.80
C PRO A 118 10.20 -7.39 32.35
N TYR A 119 8.99 -7.31 31.83
CA TYR A 119 8.66 -6.53 30.63
C TYR A 119 7.49 -5.59 30.90
N ALA A 120 7.40 -4.52 30.11
CA ALA A 120 6.23 -3.66 30.01
C ALA A 120 5.86 -3.49 28.53
N LEU A 121 4.56 -3.54 28.25
CA LEU A 121 3.97 -3.23 26.95
C LEU A 121 2.91 -2.15 27.19
N SER A 122 2.97 -1.06 26.43
CA SER A 122 1.93 -0.03 26.45
C SER A 122 1.67 0.54 25.06
N ALA A 123 0.51 1.16 24.89
CA ALA A 123 0.14 1.93 23.72
C ALA A 123 -1.04 2.85 24.05
N ASP A 124 -1.15 3.97 23.34
CA ASP A 124 -2.37 4.76 23.26
C ASP A 124 -3.28 4.11 22.22
N LEU A 125 -4.39 3.50 22.67
CA LEU A 125 -5.36 2.86 21.78
C LEU A 125 -6.61 3.72 21.67
N GLY A 126 -7.24 3.71 20.50
CA GLY A 126 -8.30 4.65 20.23
C GLY A 126 -9.26 4.22 19.15
N GLY A 127 -10.16 5.14 18.82
CA GLY A 127 -10.99 4.98 17.64
C GLY A 127 -11.83 6.21 17.32
N GLN A 128 -12.54 6.12 16.20
CA GLN A 128 -13.36 7.20 15.65
C GLN A 128 -14.79 7.16 16.18
N THR A 129 -15.26 8.23 16.82
CA THR A 129 -16.66 8.43 17.23
C THR A 129 -17.35 7.13 17.72
N TRP A 130 -18.45 6.73 17.07
CA TRP A 130 -19.22 5.51 17.31
C TRP A 130 -18.83 4.33 16.42
N ASN A 131 -17.74 4.44 15.65
CA ASN A 131 -17.21 3.31 14.88
C ASN A 131 -16.86 2.18 15.86
N PRO A 132 -17.42 0.96 15.65
CA PRO A 132 -17.23 -0.16 16.57
C PRO A 132 -15.85 -0.81 16.46
N SER A 133 -15.09 -0.51 15.41
CA SER A 133 -13.75 -1.03 15.16
C SER A 133 -12.79 -0.64 16.28
N TYR A 134 -11.79 -1.49 16.55
CA TYR A 134 -10.87 -1.32 17.67
C TYR A 134 -9.48 -1.87 17.36
N ALA A 135 -8.48 -1.29 18.02
CA ALA A 135 -7.10 -1.78 17.96
C ALA A 135 -6.76 -2.65 19.17
N THR A 136 -5.91 -3.65 18.97
CA THR A 136 -5.27 -4.44 20.04
C THR A 136 -3.79 -4.58 19.79
N VAL A 137 -2.97 -4.52 20.84
CA VAL A 137 -1.53 -4.79 20.75
C VAL A 137 -1.20 -6.07 21.50
N GLN A 138 -0.55 -7.01 20.83
CA GLN A 138 -0.11 -8.27 21.39
C GLN A 138 1.40 -8.42 21.25
N VAL A 139 2.05 -8.92 22.29
CA VAL A 139 3.44 -9.39 22.24
C VAL A 139 3.48 -10.91 22.30
N ASN A 140 4.14 -11.53 21.32
CA ASN A 140 4.43 -12.95 21.27
C ASN A 140 5.93 -13.16 21.51
N PHE A 141 6.29 -13.83 22.61
CA PHE A 141 7.67 -14.17 22.92
C PHE A 141 8.06 -15.46 22.22
N LEU A 142 9.17 -15.45 21.49
CA LEU A 142 9.59 -16.55 20.63
C LEU A 142 10.90 -17.17 21.13
N ASP A 143 10.99 -18.50 21.08
CA ASP A 143 12.25 -19.23 21.28
C ASP A 143 13.17 -19.14 20.05
N ALA A 144 14.38 -19.69 20.17
CA ALA A 144 15.36 -19.69 19.07
C ALA A 144 14.95 -20.48 17.81
N ASN A 145 13.85 -21.22 17.87
CA ASN A 145 13.27 -21.92 16.72
C ASN A 145 12.03 -21.19 16.16
N GLY A 146 11.68 -20.01 16.70
CA GLY A 146 10.50 -19.25 16.31
C GLY A 146 9.19 -19.74 16.93
N ASN A 147 9.22 -20.64 17.94
CA ASN A 147 8.00 -21.07 18.61
C ASN A 147 7.56 -20.06 19.67
N VAL A 148 6.26 -19.77 19.75
CA VAL A 148 5.70 -18.95 20.82
C VAL A 148 5.83 -19.67 22.17
N VAL A 149 6.53 -19.06 23.12
CA VAL A 149 6.75 -19.54 24.50
C VAL A 149 5.98 -18.74 25.56
N GLY A 150 5.39 -17.61 25.17
CA GLY A 150 4.45 -16.86 25.99
C GLY A 150 3.89 -15.67 25.24
N THR A 151 2.81 -15.09 25.78
CA THR A 151 2.12 -13.96 25.16
C THR A 151 1.69 -12.94 26.22
N GLY A 152 1.52 -11.69 25.80
CA GLY A 152 0.86 -10.62 26.55
C GLY A 152 0.03 -9.78 25.59
N SER A 153 -1.07 -9.19 26.05
CA SER A 153 -1.94 -8.37 25.20
C SER A 153 -2.52 -7.20 25.97
N LEU A 154 -2.61 -6.05 25.31
CA LEU A 154 -3.41 -4.92 25.77
C LEU A 154 -4.88 -5.22 25.47
N ASP A 155 -5.75 -4.87 26.42
CA ASP A 155 -7.19 -4.83 26.16
C ASP A 155 -7.50 -3.64 25.24
N PRO A 156 -8.46 -3.78 24.29
CA PRO A 156 -8.80 -2.70 23.38
C PRO A 156 -9.43 -1.49 24.11
N VAL A 157 -9.45 -0.35 23.41
CA VAL A 157 -10.23 0.83 23.77
C VAL A 157 -11.52 0.84 22.97
N THR A 158 -12.63 0.53 23.64
CA THR A 158 -13.94 0.43 22.99
C THR A 158 -14.63 1.78 22.86
N VAL A 159 -15.71 1.84 22.07
CA VAL A 159 -16.60 3.01 22.01
C VAL A 159 -17.13 3.44 23.38
N TRP A 160 -17.27 2.51 24.33
CA TRP A 160 -17.79 2.79 25.67
C TRP A 160 -16.74 3.39 26.60
N ASP A 161 -15.49 2.96 26.47
CA ASP A 161 -14.37 3.57 27.19
C ASP A 161 -14.23 5.04 26.80
N ARG A 162 -14.36 5.31 25.48
CA ARG A 162 -14.31 6.67 24.91
C ARG A 162 -15.61 7.47 25.05
N TRP A 163 -16.70 6.91 25.57
CA TRP A 163 -18.03 7.55 25.59
C TRP A 163 -18.51 8.05 24.20
N GLY A 164 -18.11 7.38 23.13
CA GLY A 164 -18.44 7.72 21.74
C GLY A 164 -17.67 8.91 21.17
N PHE A 165 -16.63 9.41 21.85
CA PHE A 165 -15.76 10.48 21.36
C PHE A 165 -14.56 9.92 20.58
N THR A 166 -14.14 10.60 19.51
CA THR A 166 -12.84 10.30 18.88
C THR A 166 -11.70 10.59 19.85
N GLY A 167 -10.72 9.69 19.94
CA GLY A 167 -9.51 9.91 20.73
C GLY A 167 -8.89 8.60 21.23
N PHE A 168 -7.96 8.76 22.16
CA PHE A 168 -7.11 7.70 22.70
C PHE A 168 -7.29 7.52 24.21
N GLU A 169 -7.03 6.32 24.68
CA GLU A 169 -6.72 6.03 26.08
C GLU A 169 -5.51 5.11 26.16
N GLU A 170 -4.62 5.40 27.10
CA GLU A 170 -3.46 4.57 27.38
C GLU A 170 -3.88 3.18 27.90
N ARG A 171 -3.19 2.15 27.44
CA ARG A 171 -3.26 0.78 27.94
C ARG A 171 -1.85 0.31 28.24
N GLU A 172 -1.67 -0.34 29.39
CA GLU A 172 -0.37 -0.89 29.82
C GLU A 172 -0.57 -2.25 30.48
N ILE A 173 0.33 -3.17 30.20
CA ILE A 173 0.53 -4.39 30.98
C ILE A 173 2.00 -4.54 31.37
N THR A 174 2.24 -5.24 32.47
CA THR A 174 3.58 -5.68 32.86
C THR A 174 3.58 -7.18 33.12
N GLY A 175 4.74 -7.81 32.91
CA GLY A 175 4.90 -9.23 33.11
C GLY A 175 6.36 -9.64 33.27
N THR A 176 6.64 -10.92 33.09
CA THR A 176 8.00 -11.47 33.08
C THR A 176 8.26 -12.12 31.74
N VAL A 177 9.41 -11.82 31.14
CA VAL A 177 9.83 -12.43 29.87
C VAL A 177 9.93 -13.95 30.08
N PRO A 178 9.22 -14.76 29.27
CA PRO A 178 9.24 -16.21 29.42
C PRO A 178 10.66 -16.80 29.32
N GLU A 179 10.90 -17.87 30.07
CA GLU A 179 12.15 -18.63 29.97
C GLU A 179 12.35 -19.17 28.55
N GLY A 180 13.56 -19.00 28.02
CA GLY A 180 13.93 -19.43 26.67
C GLY A 180 13.55 -18.49 25.53
N ALA A 181 12.86 -17.37 25.81
CA ALA A 181 12.60 -16.34 24.81
C ALA A 181 13.90 -15.64 24.36
N VAL A 182 14.05 -15.47 23.05
CA VAL A 182 15.18 -14.75 22.43
C VAL A 182 14.73 -13.60 21.54
N SER A 183 13.48 -13.63 21.06
CA SER A 183 12.86 -12.50 20.35
C SER A 183 11.42 -12.31 20.83
N ALA A 184 10.86 -11.15 20.51
CA ALA A 184 9.45 -10.86 20.73
C ALA A 184 8.87 -10.18 19.49
N THR A 185 7.73 -10.67 19.02
CA THR A 185 6.96 -10.02 17.95
C THR A 185 5.84 -9.22 18.59
N VAL A 186 5.87 -7.90 18.41
CA VAL A 186 4.79 -6.99 18.81
C VAL A 186 3.92 -6.75 17.58
N THR A 187 2.63 -7.03 17.70
CA THR A 187 1.65 -6.90 16.62
C THR A 187 0.50 -6.04 17.08
N THR A 188 0.20 -5.01 16.31
CA THR A 188 -1.00 -4.19 16.46
C THR A 188 -1.99 -4.59 15.38
N THR A 189 -3.18 -5.03 15.79
CA THR A 189 -4.26 -5.43 14.88
C THR A 189 -5.38 -4.42 14.96
N PHE A 190 -5.75 -3.86 13.82
CA PHE A 190 -6.87 -2.94 13.66
C PHE A 190 -8.08 -3.73 13.20
N THR A 191 -8.88 -4.21 14.14
CA THR A 191 -10.03 -5.07 13.83
C THR A 191 -11.20 -4.24 13.34
N ASP A 192 -11.63 -4.50 12.11
CA ASP A 192 -12.81 -3.88 11.52
C ASP A 192 -14.09 -4.61 11.96
N GLU A 193 -14.97 -3.88 12.64
CA GLU A 193 -16.27 -4.37 13.14
C GLU A 193 -17.46 -3.61 12.52
N ASN A 194 -17.22 -2.90 11.42
CA ASN A 194 -18.27 -2.15 10.76
C ASN A 194 -19.41 -3.09 10.29
N GLN A 195 -20.65 -2.75 10.65
CA GLN A 195 -21.83 -3.55 10.28
C GLN A 195 -22.19 -3.46 8.79
N TYR A 196 -21.68 -2.44 8.10
CA TYR A 196 -21.80 -2.26 6.66
C TYR A 196 -20.40 -2.38 6.07
N LEU A 197 -20.29 -3.24 5.05
CA LEU A 197 -19.07 -3.41 4.28
C LEU A 197 -18.74 -2.10 3.54
N GLY A 198 -17.47 -1.70 3.49
CA GLY A 198 -17.03 -0.49 2.78
C GLY A 198 -17.02 0.77 3.64
N ASN A 199 -17.00 0.60 4.96
CA ASN A 199 -16.75 1.70 5.89
C ASN A 199 -15.28 1.71 6.29
N TYR A 200 -14.76 2.93 6.50
CA TYR A 200 -13.43 3.15 7.06
C TYR A 200 -13.24 2.40 8.38
N ASN A 201 -12.09 1.75 8.54
CA ASN A 201 -11.71 1.09 9.78
C ASN A 201 -11.21 2.15 10.79
N GLY A 202 -12.12 2.55 11.68
CA GLY A 202 -11.90 3.61 12.66
C GLY A 202 -11.10 3.21 13.89
N ALA A 203 -10.30 2.15 13.84
CA ALA A 203 -9.39 1.74 14.92
C ALA A 203 -8.09 2.56 14.86
N TYR A 204 -7.57 3.01 16.02
CA TYR A 204 -6.34 3.82 16.09
C TYR A 204 -5.35 3.28 17.13
N ALA A 205 -4.06 3.51 16.87
CA ALA A 205 -2.96 3.26 17.79
C ALA A 205 -1.89 4.36 17.69
N ASP A 206 -1.28 4.71 18.83
CA ASP A 206 -0.13 5.62 18.92
C ASP A 206 0.76 5.26 20.13
N ASN A 207 1.96 5.84 20.20
CA ASN A 207 2.90 5.74 21.32
C ASN A 207 3.17 4.31 21.79
N GLU A 208 3.35 3.39 20.85
CA GLU A 208 3.60 2.00 21.21
C GLU A 208 4.94 1.84 21.94
N SER A 209 4.96 1.09 23.04
CA SER A 209 6.16 0.90 23.83
C SER A 209 6.31 -0.53 24.28
N PHE A 210 7.47 -1.10 23.98
CA PHE A 210 7.87 -2.40 24.50
C PHE A 210 9.26 -2.33 25.12
N THR A 211 9.34 -2.61 26.41
CA THR A 211 10.59 -2.58 27.19
C THR A 211 10.77 -3.86 28.00
N VAL A 212 12.02 -4.24 28.24
CA VAL A 212 12.38 -5.41 29.05
C VAL A 212 13.44 -5.05 30.08
N GLY A 213 13.63 -5.89 31.10
CA GLY A 213 14.58 -5.67 32.21
C GLY A 213 16.05 -5.89 31.85
N ASP A 214 16.50 -5.36 30.71
CA ASP A 214 17.91 -5.28 30.32
C ASP A 214 18.24 -3.91 29.68
N PRO A 215 18.96 -3.02 30.39
CA PRO A 215 19.24 -1.67 29.90
C PRO A 215 20.26 -1.63 28.75
N ASN A 216 20.88 -2.76 28.38
CA ASN A 216 21.87 -2.83 27.31
C ASN A 216 21.24 -3.17 25.96
N LEU A 217 20.00 -3.64 25.94
CA LEU A 217 19.24 -3.82 24.70
C LEU A 217 18.85 -2.46 24.12
N ALA A 218 18.81 -2.39 22.80
CA ALA A 218 18.45 -1.19 22.07
C ALA A 218 17.59 -1.58 20.86
N PRO A 219 16.70 -0.69 20.39
CA PRO A 219 15.97 -0.92 19.14
C PRO A 219 16.94 -1.07 17.97
N ALA A 220 16.54 -1.86 16.97
CA ALA A 220 17.26 -1.91 15.70
C ALA A 220 17.28 -0.52 15.04
N PRO A 221 18.29 -0.18 14.22
CA PRO A 221 18.21 1.04 13.42
C PRO A 221 17.09 0.92 12.38
N LEU A 222 16.37 2.00 12.13
CA LEU A 222 15.46 2.08 10.99
C LEU A 222 16.29 2.07 9.70
N THR A 223 16.04 1.12 8.82
CA THR A 223 16.70 1.02 7.51
C THR A 223 15.66 0.68 6.44
N PRO A 224 15.76 1.25 5.23
CA PRO A 224 14.97 0.79 4.08
C PRO A 224 15.07 -0.72 3.88
N PRO A 225 14.00 -1.38 3.39
CA PRO A 225 14.08 -2.78 2.98
C PRO A 225 15.22 -3.00 1.99
N THR A 226 15.86 -4.17 2.08
CA THR A 226 16.88 -4.53 1.08
C THR A 226 16.19 -4.86 -0.23
N SER A 227 16.75 -4.37 -1.33
CA SER A 227 16.28 -4.67 -2.68
C SER A 227 17.22 -5.65 -3.37
N ASP A 228 16.64 -6.75 -3.85
CA ASP A 228 17.25 -7.74 -4.74
C ASP A 228 16.80 -7.54 -6.20
N VAL A 229 16.03 -6.49 -6.48
CA VAL A 229 15.54 -6.15 -7.82
C VAL A 229 16.72 -5.82 -8.73
N GLY A 230 16.86 -6.61 -9.79
CA GLY A 230 17.85 -6.43 -10.84
C GLY A 230 17.38 -5.47 -11.92
N GLN A 231 18.30 -4.71 -12.52
CA GLN A 231 17.97 -3.74 -13.57
C GLN A 231 17.37 -4.40 -14.81
N LEU A 232 16.29 -3.82 -15.31
CA LEU A 232 15.56 -4.12 -16.54
C LEU A 232 15.75 -2.99 -17.56
N ASP A 233 15.75 -3.36 -18.83
CA ASP A 233 15.87 -2.42 -19.95
C ASP A 233 14.50 -1.84 -20.30
N HIS A 234 13.44 -2.67 -20.26
CA HIS A 234 12.06 -2.24 -20.44
C HIS A 234 11.09 -2.81 -19.39
N VAL A 235 10.27 -1.94 -18.80
CA VAL A 235 9.18 -2.29 -17.89
C VAL A 235 7.85 -1.87 -18.51
N PHE A 236 6.99 -2.85 -18.76
CA PHE A 236 5.64 -2.65 -19.26
C PHE A 236 4.64 -2.81 -18.13
N VAL A 237 3.84 -1.78 -17.84
CA VAL A 237 2.75 -1.83 -16.88
C VAL A 237 1.42 -1.82 -17.65
N ILE A 238 0.69 -2.92 -17.62
CA ILE A 238 -0.69 -3.01 -18.08
C ILE A 238 -1.57 -2.85 -16.85
N TYR A 239 -2.25 -1.71 -16.76
CA TYR A 239 -3.00 -1.31 -15.57
C TYR A 239 -4.49 -1.36 -15.87
N MET A 240 -5.22 -2.23 -15.16
CA MET A 240 -6.64 -2.51 -15.36
C MET A 240 -7.49 -1.88 -14.24
N GLU A 241 -8.81 -1.83 -14.41
CA GLU A 241 -9.72 -1.09 -13.52
C GLU A 241 -10.69 -2.01 -12.74
N ASN A 242 -10.95 -1.65 -11.48
CA ASN A 242 -11.96 -2.09 -10.54
C ASN A 242 -12.24 -3.60 -10.53
N LYS A 243 -11.25 -4.45 -10.19
CA LYS A 243 -11.46 -5.90 -9.99
C LYS A 243 -10.58 -6.46 -8.88
N GLY A 244 -11.22 -7.08 -7.90
CA GLY A 244 -10.53 -7.78 -6.83
C GLY A 244 -10.00 -9.14 -7.29
N SER A 245 -9.11 -9.72 -6.49
CA SER A 245 -8.59 -11.06 -6.74
C SER A 245 -9.70 -12.11 -6.83
N ASP A 246 -10.77 -11.98 -6.05
CA ASP A 246 -11.91 -12.89 -6.05
C ASP A 246 -12.75 -12.80 -7.35
N ASP A 247 -12.64 -11.69 -8.09
CA ASP A 247 -13.34 -11.48 -9.37
C ASP A 247 -12.60 -12.09 -10.55
N ILE A 248 -11.28 -12.17 -10.45
CA ILE A 248 -10.38 -12.58 -11.54
C ILE A 248 -9.91 -14.02 -11.34
N VAL A 249 -9.41 -14.38 -10.17
CA VAL A 249 -8.79 -15.69 -9.93
C VAL A 249 -9.84 -16.80 -10.00
N GLY A 250 -9.64 -17.72 -10.95
CA GLY A 250 -10.59 -18.80 -11.24
C GLY A 250 -11.80 -18.39 -12.08
N SER A 251 -11.93 -17.11 -12.46
CA SER A 251 -13.05 -16.65 -13.28
C SER A 251 -13.03 -17.26 -14.68
N SER A 252 -14.21 -17.72 -15.11
CA SER A 252 -14.40 -18.20 -16.50
C SER A 252 -14.52 -17.09 -17.53
N ASN A 253 -14.66 -15.83 -17.07
CA ASN A 253 -14.64 -14.65 -17.92
C ASN A 253 -13.22 -14.07 -18.10
N ALA A 254 -12.24 -14.50 -17.29
CA ALA A 254 -10.83 -14.10 -17.41
C ALA A 254 -9.90 -15.28 -17.77
N PRO A 255 -10.20 -16.09 -18.80
CA PRO A 255 -9.43 -17.31 -19.08
C PRO A 255 -7.96 -17.04 -19.44
N TYR A 256 -7.64 -15.92 -20.11
CA TYR A 256 -6.26 -15.61 -20.47
C TYR A 256 -5.45 -15.15 -19.26
N ILE A 257 -5.96 -14.22 -18.46
CA ILE A 257 -5.30 -13.76 -17.22
C ILE A 257 -5.06 -14.95 -16.28
N ASN A 258 -6.05 -15.83 -16.11
CA ASN A 258 -5.86 -17.06 -15.33
C ASN A 258 -4.79 -17.98 -15.93
N SER A 259 -4.62 -18.00 -17.25
CA SER A 259 -3.53 -18.76 -17.87
C SER A 259 -2.16 -18.16 -17.53
N LEU A 260 -2.05 -16.83 -17.40
CA LEU A 260 -0.83 -16.14 -17.00
C LEU A 260 -0.50 -16.42 -15.53
N ILE A 261 -1.48 -16.32 -14.62
CA ILE A 261 -1.33 -16.68 -13.19
C ILE A 261 -0.81 -18.12 -13.04
N ASN A 262 -1.31 -19.04 -13.87
CA ASN A 262 -0.88 -20.44 -13.83
C ASN A 262 0.46 -20.72 -14.54
N THR A 263 1.08 -19.71 -15.16
CA THR A 263 2.30 -19.86 -15.98
C THR A 263 3.50 -19.08 -15.42
N TYR A 264 3.26 -17.92 -14.80
CA TYR A 264 4.28 -16.96 -14.40
C TYR A 264 4.21 -16.66 -12.89
N GLY A 265 4.93 -15.63 -12.44
CA GLY A 265 4.89 -15.20 -11.05
C GLY A 265 3.60 -14.46 -10.73
N TYR A 266 2.95 -14.83 -9.62
CA TYR A 266 1.77 -14.17 -9.08
C TYR A 266 2.01 -13.76 -7.62
N ALA A 267 1.77 -12.49 -7.30
CA ALA A 267 1.71 -12.04 -5.91
C ALA A 267 0.27 -12.15 -5.41
N ASP A 268 0.01 -13.08 -4.49
CA ASP A 268 -1.33 -13.35 -3.94
C ASP A 268 -1.65 -12.56 -2.68
N ASN A 269 -0.82 -11.55 -2.39
CA ASN A 269 -0.90 -10.68 -1.22
C ASN A 269 -0.59 -9.21 -1.62
N PHE A 270 -1.14 -8.77 -2.76
CA PHE A 270 -1.00 -7.40 -3.28
C PHE A 270 -2.27 -6.58 -3.06
N TYR A 271 -2.14 -5.43 -2.41
CA TYR A 271 -3.29 -4.59 -2.06
C TYR A 271 -3.25 -3.24 -2.75
N ALA A 272 -4.41 -2.83 -3.24
CA ALA A 272 -4.67 -1.45 -3.55
C ALA A 272 -4.94 -0.64 -2.28
N LEU A 273 -4.55 0.64 -2.26
CA LEU A 273 -4.46 1.40 -1.01
C LEU A 273 -5.59 2.39 -0.81
N SER A 274 -6.48 2.56 -1.78
CA SER A 274 -7.64 3.44 -1.63
C SER A 274 -8.74 3.11 -2.63
N HIS A 275 -9.87 3.79 -2.43
CA HIS A 275 -10.82 4.12 -3.48
C HIS A 275 -11.01 5.64 -3.54
N PRO A 276 -11.25 6.27 -4.70
CA PRO A 276 -11.34 5.66 -6.05
C PRO A 276 -9.95 5.45 -6.72
N SER A 277 -9.97 5.13 -8.02
CA SER A 277 -8.85 4.72 -8.88
C SER A 277 -7.64 5.66 -8.90
N ASP A 278 -7.87 6.94 -9.21
CA ASP A 278 -6.82 7.94 -9.46
C ASP A 278 -5.73 8.01 -8.37
N PRO A 279 -6.10 8.12 -7.08
CA PRO A 279 -5.13 8.07 -6.00
C PRO A 279 -4.20 6.86 -6.05
N ASN A 280 -4.65 5.68 -6.50
CA ASN A 280 -3.78 4.50 -6.62
C ASN A 280 -2.69 4.72 -7.68
N TYR A 281 -2.99 5.42 -8.78
CA TYR A 281 -1.99 5.78 -9.80
C TYR A 281 -0.95 6.76 -9.29
N PHE A 282 -1.38 7.74 -8.49
CA PHE A 282 -0.49 8.78 -7.96
C PHE A 282 0.59 8.21 -7.04
N ARG A 283 0.28 7.09 -6.37
CA ARG A 283 1.26 6.36 -5.55
C ARG A 283 2.34 5.73 -6.38
N VAL A 284 2.01 5.19 -7.55
CA VAL A 284 2.99 4.58 -8.47
C VAL A 284 3.85 5.65 -9.14
N LEU A 285 3.26 6.82 -9.43
CA LEU A 285 3.92 7.89 -10.21
C LEU A 285 4.53 9.02 -9.37
N GLY A 286 4.22 9.10 -8.08
CA GLY A 286 4.56 10.25 -7.24
C GLY A 286 4.79 9.94 -5.77
N GLY A 287 4.71 8.66 -5.35
CA GLY A 287 4.99 8.25 -3.98
C GLY A 287 4.01 8.78 -2.93
N SER A 288 2.83 9.28 -3.33
CA SER A 288 1.85 9.86 -2.41
C SER A 288 0.42 9.80 -2.96
N ASP A 289 -0.57 9.88 -2.06
CA ASP A 289 -1.97 10.18 -2.41
C ASP A 289 -2.21 11.68 -2.62
N PHE A 290 -1.25 12.54 -2.24
CA PHE A 290 -1.34 14.01 -2.26
C PHE A 290 -2.57 14.59 -1.51
N GLY A 291 -3.16 13.81 -0.61
CA GLY A 291 -4.44 14.12 0.03
C GLY A 291 -5.64 14.16 -0.92
N ILE A 292 -5.51 13.56 -2.10
CA ILE A 292 -6.58 13.41 -3.07
C ILE A 292 -7.29 12.08 -2.81
N ASP A 293 -8.59 12.13 -2.55
CA ASP A 293 -9.48 10.99 -2.31
C ASP A 293 -10.62 10.92 -3.34
N TYR A 294 -10.35 11.39 -4.56
CA TYR A 294 -11.29 11.50 -5.67
C TYR A 294 -10.59 11.44 -7.04
N ASN A 295 -11.34 11.13 -8.11
CA ASN A 295 -10.79 11.17 -9.48
C ASN A 295 -10.56 12.62 -9.93
N SER A 296 -9.32 13.07 -9.90
CA SER A 296 -9.00 14.49 -10.01
C SER A 296 -8.93 14.96 -11.47
N PRO A 297 -9.24 16.24 -11.75
CA PRO A 297 -8.99 16.76 -13.09
C PRO A 297 -7.49 16.74 -13.41
N LEU A 298 -7.14 16.72 -14.69
CA LEU A 298 -5.74 16.92 -15.12
C LEU A 298 -5.15 18.21 -14.51
N ASN A 299 -3.82 18.25 -14.36
CA ASN A 299 -3.09 19.35 -13.74
C ASN A 299 -3.53 19.65 -12.29
N SER A 300 -3.80 18.59 -11.52
CA SER A 300 -4.20 18.65 -10.11
C SER A 300 -3.02 18.58 -9.14
N ILE A 301 -1.88 18.02 -9.56
CA ILE A 301 -0.73 17.75 -8.70
C ILE A 301 0.46 18.63 -9.10
N ASP A 302 0.95 19.43 -8.16
CA ASP A 302 2.16 20.25 -8.29
C ASP A 302 3.24 19.72 -7.33
N ALA A 303 3.83 18.59 -7.71
CA ALA A 303 4.84 17.86 -6.92
C ALA A 303 5.83 17.12 -7.86
N PRO A 304 7.01 16.71 -7.36
CA PRO A 304 7.90 15.78 -8.05
C PRO A 304 7.17 14.50 -8.47
N SER A 305 7.63 13.88 -9.55
CA SER A 305 7.03 12.66 -10.11
C SER A 305 8.10 11.78 -10.73
N LEU A 306 7.77 10.49 -10.86
CA LEU A 306 8.63 9.49 -11.50
C LEU A 306 9.01 9.92 -12.92
N MET A 307 8.11 10.57 -13.66
CA MET A 307 8.37 11.09 -15.01
C MET A 307 9.48 12.13 -15.01
N GLN A 308 9.47 13.04 -14.02
CA GLN A 308 10.52 14.03 -13.88
C GLN A 308 11.86 13.36 -13.52
N GLU A 309 11.87 12.41 -12.59
CA GLU A 309 13.09 11.68 -12.21
C GLU A 309 13.67 10.88 -13.40
N MET A 310 12.80 10.23 -14.19
CA MET A 310 13.20 9.52 -15.40
C MET A 310 13.82 10.45 -16.44
N ASP A 311 13.22 11.61 -16.71
CA ASP A 311 13.78 12.60 -17.63
C ASP A 311 15.15 13.13 -17.16
N GLU A 312 15.30 13.40 -15.87
CA GLU A 312 16.56 13.86 -15.26
C GLU A 312 17.64 12.78 -15.31
N ALA A 313 17.25 11.51 -15.18
CA ALA A 313 18.11 10.34 -15.32
C ALA A 313 18.43 9.96 -16.77
N GLY A 314 17.69 10.50 -17.75
CA GLY A 314 17.79 10.10 -19.16
C GLY A 314 17.19 8.72 -19.44
N ILE A 315 16.21 8.30 -18.64
CA ILE A 315 15.40 7.08 -18.85
C ILE A 315 14.16 7.50 -19.63
N SER A 316 13.99 6.99 -20.85
CA SER A 316 12.82 7.27 -21.68
C SER A 316 11.57 6.58 -21.14
N TRP A 317 10.41 7.22 -21.27
CA TRP A 317 9.13 6.67 -20.85
C TRP A 317 8.01 7.02 -21.82
N ALA A 318 6.94 6.23 -21.88
CA ALA A 318 5.73 6.58 -22.63
C ALA A 318 4.46 5.91 -22.07
N GLY A 319 3.32 6.54 -22.32
CA GLY A 319 1.99 5.99 -22.10
C GLY A 319 1.29 5.68 -23.40
N TYR A 320 0.67 4.50 -23.51
CA TYR A 320 -0.13 4.09 -24.65
C TYR A 320 -1.59 3.88 -24.22
N ALA A 321 -2.50 4.74 -24.70
CA ALA A 321 -3.93 4.61 -24.39
C ALA A 321 -4.74 4.15 -25.61
N GLN A 322 -5.62 3.20 -25.37
CA GLN A 322 -6.59 2.76 -26.37
C GLN A 322 -7.53 3.91 -26.72
N SER A 323 -7.95 3.99 -27.99
CA SER A 323 -8.85 5.04 -28.50
C SER A 323 -8.33 6.49 -28.44
N MET A 324 -7.11 6.77 -27.95
CA MET A 324 -6.54 8.13 -27.99
C MET A 324 -6.54 8.67 -29.44
N PRO A 325 -7.17 9.82 -29.72
CA PRO A 325 -7.35 10.32 -31.09
C PRO A 325 -6.04 10.68 -31.80
N SER A 326 -5.10 11.24 -31.05
CA SER A 326 -3.79 11.67 -31.54
C SER A 326 -2.80 11.75 -30.39
N ALA A 327 -1.50 11.63 -30.67
CA ALA A 327 -0.46 11.80 -29.67
C ALA A 327 -0.56 13.15 -28.95
N GLY A 328 -0.35 13.15 -27.64
CA GLY A 328 -0.45 14.31 -26.77
C GLY A 328 -1.88 14.83 -26.54
N ASP A 329 -2.92 14.06 -26.84
CA ASP A 329 -4.29 14.49 -26.56
C ASP A 329 -4.54 14.50 -25.05
N LEU A 330 -5.11 15.61 -24.56
CA LEU A 330 -5.44 15.83 -23.15
C LEU A 330 -6.96 15.99 -22.95
N VAL A 331 -7.75 15.66 -23.97
CA VAL A 331 -9.20 15.83 -23.96
C VAL A 331 -9.87 14.48 -24.21
N SER A 332 -10.58 13.98 -23.21
CA SER A 332 -11.41 12.78 -23.34
C SER A 332 -12.40 12.94 -24.50
N SER A 333 -12.48 11.93 -25.36
CA SER A 333 -13.39 11.93 -26.51
C SER A 333 -13.69 10.53 -27.03
N GLY A 334 -14.95 10.27 -27.38
CA GLY A 334 -15.37 8.89 -27.67
C GLY A 334 -15.15 8.01 -26.44
N ASP A 335 -14.53 6.85 -26.65
CA ASP A 335 -14.23 5.89 -25.59
C ASP A 335 -12.91 6.19 -24.87
N TYR A 336 -12.12 7.17 -25.34
CA TYR A 336 -10.86 7.56 -24.70
C TYR A 336 -11.11 8.52 -23.54
N SER A 337 -10.61 8.18 -22.36
CA SER A 337 -10.47 9.13 -21.26
C SER A 337 -9.02 9.55 -21.03
N ALA A 338 -8.80 10.84 -20.79
CA ALA A 338 -7.46 11.39 -20.64
C ALA A 338 -6.79 11.04 -19.30
N ASP A 339 -7.57 10.61 -18.30
CA ASP A 339 -7.08 10.14 -17.00
C ASP A 339 -6.53 8.71 -17.02
N GLU A 340 -6.88 7.89 -18.02
CA GLU A 340 -6.29 6.56 -18.29
C GLU A 340 -4.75 6.58 -18.36
N LEU A 341 -4.18 7.73 -18.74
CA LEU A 341 -2.75 8.01 -18.62
C LEU A 341 -2.53 9.04 -17.50
N PRO A 342 -2.30 8.59 -16.25
CA PRO A 342 -2.30 9.45 -15.07
C PRO A 342 -1.13 10.45 -15.01
N PHE A 343 -0.28 10.45 -16.03
CA PHE A 343 0.86 11.35 -16.17
C PHE A 343 0.44 12.82 -16.22
N ALA A 344 -0.67 13.13 -16.89
CA ALA A 344 -1.12 14.51 -17.11
C ALA A 344 -1.82 15.13 -15.88
N GLN A 345 -2.00 14.39 -14.80
CA GLN A 345 -2.44 14.92 -13.50
C GLN A 345 -1.31 15.72 -12.85
N PHE A 346 -0.05 15.38 -13.14
CA PHE A 346 1.13 16.10 -12.70
C PHE A 346 1.39 17.32 -13.60
N GLY A 347 1.54 18.49 -12.97
CA GLY A 347 1.80 19.75 -13.65
C GLY A 347 3.09 19.75 -14.47
N TYR A 348 4.07 18.92 -14.09
CA TYR A 348 5.30 18.69 -14.85
C TYR A 348 5.04 18.22 -16.28
N VAL A 349 4.17 17.22 -16.44
CA VAL A 349 3.79 16.66 -17.75
C VAL A 349 2.77 17.58 -18.42
N TYR A 350 1.70 17.95 -17.71
CA TYR A 350 0.60 18.74 -18.29
C TYR A 350 1.06 20.09 -18.84
N GLY A 351 1.93 20.78 -18.10
CA GLY A 351 2.45 22.10 -18.46
C GLY A 351 3.58 22.10 -19.48
N ASN A 352 4.00 20.92 -19.96
CA ASN A 352 5.13 20.78 -20.87
C ASN A 352 4.77 21.19 -22.31
N THR A 353 5.75 21.07 -23.22
CA THR A 353 5.58 21.47 -24.62
C THR A 353 4.68 20.48 -25.39
N PRO A 354 4.00 20.92 -26.46
CA PRO A 354 3.24 20.01 -27.31
C PRO A 354 4.06 18.88 -27.92
N ASP A 355 5.35 19.12 -28.20
CA ASP A 355 6.25 18.09 -28.74
C ASP A 355 6.55 17.02 -27.67
N TYR A 356 6.78 17.45 -26.43
CA TYR A 356 6.94 16.53 -25.29
C TYR A 356 5.68 15.68 -25.07
N LEU A 357 4.49 16.28 -25.06
CA LEU A 357 3.24 15.53 -24.94
C LEU A 357 3.05 14.52 -26.07
N GLN A 358 3.42 14.88 -27.31
CA GLN A 358 3.35 13.98 -28.47
C GLN A 358 4.41 12.87 -28.44
N GLU A 359 5.50 13.06 -27.72
CA GLU A 359 6.54 12.04 -27.52
C GLU A 359 6.13 11.01 -26.47
N HIS A 360 5.49 11.46 -25.39
CA HIS A 360 5.23 10.62 -24.22
C HIS A 360 3.79 10.07 -24.13
N LEU A 361 2.79 10.74 -24.70
CA LEU A 361 1.39 10.31 -24.64
C LEU A 361 0.93 9.85 -26.01
N LEU A 362 0.80 8.53 -26.19
CA LEU A 362 0.67 7.91 -27.50
C LEU A 362 -0.64 7.12 -27.64
N PRO A 363 -1.27 7.13 -28.83
CA PRO A 363 -2.29 6.15 -29.17
C PRO A 363 -1.73 4.73 -29.15
N LEU A 364 -2.48 3.80 -28.56
CA LEU A 364 -2.12 2.39 -28.50
C LEU A 364 -1.84 1.76 -29.87
N THR A 365 -2.38 2.34 -30.94
CA THR A 365 -2.09 1.91 -32.32
C THR A 365 -0.63 2.10 -32.73
N GLN A 366 0.16 2.90 -32.01
CA GLN A 366 1.60 3.08 -32.26
C GLN A 366 2.46 2.01 -31.58
N LEU A 367 1.97 1.35 -30.53
CA LEU A 367 2.75 0.41 -29.71
C LEU A 367 3.49 -0.65 -30.55
N SER A 368 2.82 -1.25 -31.53
CA SER A 368 3.43 -2.28 -32.39
C SER A 368 4.54 -1.76 -33.30
N ASP A 369 4.48 -0.49 -33.72
CA ASP A 369 5.52 0.11 -34.56
C ASP A 369 6.74 0.47 -33.71
N ASP A 370 6.54 0.98 -32.50
CA ASP A 370 7.62 1.36 -31.58
C ASP A 370 8.37 0.13 -31.03
N LEU A 371 7.65 -0.96 -30.77
CA LEU A 371 8.19 -2.28 -30.39
C LEU A 371 9.07 -2.95 -31.46
N ALA A 372 9.21 -2.34 -32.64
CA ALA A 372 10.04 -2.89 -33.72
C ALA A 372 11.55 -2.61 -33.54
N ASP A 373 11.94 -1.67 -32.68
CA ASP A 373 13.34 -1.32 -32.42
C ASP A 373 13.61 -1.18 -30.91
N PRO A 374 14.24 -2.18 -30.25
CA PRO A 374 14.55 -2.11 -28.83
C PRO A 374 15.38 -0.89 -28.44
N SER A 375 16.27 -0.43 -29.33
CA SER A 375 17.20 0.66 -29.02
C SER A 375 16.53 2.03 -28.89
N THR A 376 15.27 2.14 -29.33
CA THR A 376 14.47 3.36 -29.24
C THR A 376 13.20 3.18 -28.42
N PHE A 377 12.90 1.95 -27.98
CA PHE A 377 11.69 1.70 -27.19
C PHE A 377 11.84 2.30 -25.78
N PRO A 378 10.79 2.87 -25.18
CA PRO A 378 10.87 3.47 -23.85
C PRO A 378 11.27 2.47 -22.75
N GLY A 379 12.05 2.91 -21.77
CA GLY A 379 12.42 2.09 -20.62
C GLY A 379 11.23 1.84 -19.69
N PHE A 380 10.39 2.86 -19.46
CA PHE A 380 9.11 2.70 -18.75
C PHE A 380 7.93 2.85 -19.70
N THR A 381 6.99 1.92 -19.65
CA THR A 381 5.78 1.97 -20.48
C THR A 381 4.53 1.70 -19.65
N TRP A 382 3.53 2.57 -19.75
CA TRP A 382 2.18 2.34 -19.22
C TRP A 382 1.20 2.08 -20.36
N ILE A 383 0.38 1.04 -20.25
CA ILE A 383 -0.60 0.64 -21.27
C ILE A 383 -1.97 0.65 -20.63
N ALA A 384 -2.84 1.52 -21.15
CA ALA A 384 -4.20 1.69 -20.66
C ALA A 384 -5.24 1.24 -21.69
N ALA A 385 -6.20 0.48 -21.19
CA ALA A 385 -7.41 0.14 -21.93
C ALA A 385 -8.41 1.29 -21.84
N ASN A 386 -9.29 1.39 -22.83
CA ASN A 386 -10.36 2.37 -22.82
C ASN A 386 -11.54 1.88 -21.95
N GLU A 387 -12.55 2.74 -21.77
CA GLU A 387 -13.79 2.46 -21.02
C GLU A 387 -14.50 1.14 -21.39
N ASP A 388 -14.38 0.70 -22.65
CA ASP A 388 -15.01 -0.53 -23.12
C ASP A 388 -14.18 -1.79 -22.77
N ASN A 389 -12.93 -1.65 -22.36
CA ASN A 389 -11.99 -2.77 -22.18
C ASN A 389 -11.23 -2.74 -20.84
N ASN A 390 -11.32 -1.68 -20.05
CA ASN A 390 -10.58 -1.52 -18.79
C ASN A 390 -11.08 -2.41 -17.64
N MET A 391 -12.26 -3.03 -17.80
CA MET A 391 -13.00 -3.84 -16.82
C MET A 391 -13.89 -3.08 -15.82
N GLU A 392 -13.83 -1.76 -15.76
CA GLU A 392 -14.81 -0.94 -15.00
C GLU A 392 -16.08 -0.68 -15.83
N GLY A 393 -15.88 -0.31 -17.09
CA GLY A 393 -16.89 0.30 -17.93
C GLY A 393 -17.51 -0.60 -19.02
N PRO A 394 -18.26 -0.02 -19.97
CA PRO A 394 -18.44 1.42 -20.14
C PRO A 394 -19.30 2.04 -19.03
N VAL A 395 -18.86 3.19 -18.49
CA VAL A 395 -19.62 4.03 -17.53
C VAL A 395 -20.00 5.41 -18.09
N ASP A 396 -19.72 5.67 -19.36
CA ASP A 396 -20.00 6.93 -20.07
C ASP A 396 -21.50 7.20 -20.36
N THR A 397 -22.33 6.15 -20.32
CA THR A 397 -23.78 6.23 -20.52
C THR A 397 -24.56 5.99 -19.23
N LEU A 398 -25.76 6.56 -19.10
CA LEU A 398 -26.64 6.28 -17.95
C LEU A 398 -26.93 4.77 -17.80
N SER A 399 -27.02 4.04 -18.92
CA SER A 399 -27.14 2.57 -18.89
C SER A 399 -25.87 1.89 -18.37
N GLY A 400 -24.69 2.36 -18.76
CA GLY A 400 -23.40 1.89 -18.26
C GLY A 400 -23.25 2.10 -16.77
N VAL A 401 -23.51 3.32 -16.28
CA VAL A 401 -23.52 3.63 -14.84
C VAL A 401 -24.52 2.76 -14.07
N LEU A 402 -25.74 2.57 -14.59
CA LEU A 402 -26.72 1.70 -13.94
C LEU A 402 -26.28 0.23 -13.93
N GLN A 403 -25.59 -0.22 -14.98
CA GLN A 403 -25.05 -1.57 -15.06
C GLN A 403 -23.89 -1.75 -14.07
N PHE A 404 -22.95 -0.81 -14.00
CA PHE A 404 -21.89 -0.77 -13.00
C PHE A 404 -22.45 -0.81 -11.57
N ILE A 405 -23.42 0.05 -11.25
CA ILE A 405 -24.08 0.04 -9.92
C ILE A 405 -24.76 -1.31 -9.67
N ALA A 406 -25.45 -1.87 -10.67
CA ALA A 406 -26.08 -3.18 -10.53
C ALA A 406 -25.05 -4.28 -10.29
N THR A 407 -23.88 -4.20 -10.91
CA THR A 407 -22.86 -5.23 -10.78
C THR A 407 -22.31 -5.27 -9.38
N GLN A 408 -22.22 -4.14 -8.66
CA GLN A 408 -21.83 -4.08 -7.25
C GLN A 408 -22.66 -4.97 -6.31
N PHE A 409 -23.88 -5.36 -6.71
CA PHE A 409 -24.75 -6.27 -5.96
C PHE A 409 -24.76 -7.72 -6.49
N THR A 410 -23.89 -8.04 -7.44
CA THR A 410 -23.80 -9.35 -8.11
C THR A 410 -22.37 -9.91 -8.06
N ASP A 411 -21.99 -10.78 -8.99
CA ASP A 411 -20.68 -11.45 -9.03
C ASP A 411 -19.54 -10.56 -9.57
N HIS A 412 -19.76 -9.25 -9.68
CA HIS A 412 -18.74 -8.25 -10.05
C HIS A 412 -18.07 -8.52 -11.43
N GLN A 413 -18.65 -9.39 -12.25
CA GLN A 413 -18.07 -9.84 -13.54
C GLN A 413 -18.28 -8.89 -14.72
N TYR A 414 -18.64 -7.63 -14.48
CA TYR A 414 -18.85 -6.68 -15.57
C TYR A 414 -17.55 -6.45 -16.33
N ASN A 415 -17.63 -6.53 -17.66
CA ASN A 415 -16.56 -6.24 -18.59
C ASN A 415 -15.24 -7.05 -18.47
N VAL A 416 -15.18 -7.99 -17.52
CA VAL A 416 -14.02 -8.88 -17.31
C VAL A 416 -13.59 -9.59 -18.60
N ALA A 417 -14.55 -10.07 -19.41
CA ALA A 417 -14.24 -10.76 -20.66
C ALA A 417 -13.65 -9.86 -21.76
N ALA A 418 -13.98 -8.57 -21.78
CA ALA A 418 -13.38 -7.63 -22.73
C ALA A 418 -11.96 -7.28 -22.30
N GLY A 419 -11.75 -6.99 -21.00
CA GLY A 419 -10.42 -6.74 -20.47
C GLY A 419 -9.48 -7.95 -20.58
N ASP A 420 -9.98 -9.18 -20.43
CA ASP A 420 -9.18 -10.38 -20.64
C ASP A 420 -8.68 -10.48 -22.09
N GLN A 421 -9.54 -10.12 -23.06
CA GLN A 421 -9.16 -10.04 -24.47
C GLN A 421 -8.19 -8.88 -24.76
N PHE A 422 -8.33 -7.75 -24.08
CA PHE A 422 -7.39 -6.65 -24.18
C PHE A 422 -6.01 -7.06 -23.68
N VAL A 423 -5.92 -7.60 -22.46
CA VAL A 423 -4.66 -8.12 -21.88
C VAL A 423 -4.05 -9.16 -22.81
N GLN A 424 -4.87 -10.08 -23.35
CA GLN A 424 -4.40 -11.05 -24.35
C GLN A 424 -3.76 -10.40 -25.57
N GLN A 425 -4.38 -9.37 -26.13
CA GLN A 425 -3.87 -8.67 -27.31
C GLN A 425 -2.56 -7.94 -27.00
N GLN A 426 -2.48 -7.23 -25.87
CA GLN A 426 -1.29 -6.44 -25.53
C GLN A 426 -0.11 -7.33 -25.15
N VAL A 427 -0.31 -8.32 -24.28
CA VAL A 427 0.74 -9.29 -23.93
C VAL A 427 1.22 -10.01 -25.19
N SER A 428 0.31 -10.46 -26.07
CA SER A 428 0.71 -11.09 -27.33
C SER A 428 1.48 -10.13 -28.25
N THR A 429 1.13 -8.84 -28.29
CA THR A 429 1.82 -7.85 -29.12
C THR A 429 3.24 -7.64 -28.62
N ILE A 430 3.42 -7.49 -27.30
CA ILE A 430 4.72 -7.35 -26.66
C ILE A 430 5.55 -8.63 -26.84
N GLU A 431 5.03 -9.80 -26.47
CA GLU A 431 5.78 -11.07 -26.51
C GLU A 431 6.26 -11.48 -27.91
N ASN A 432 5.60 -10.98 -28.97
CA ASN A 432 5.97 -11.24 -30.36
C ASN A 432 6.85 -10.14 -31.00
N SER A 433 7.21 -9.10 -30.25
CA SER A 433 7.97 -7.95 -30.75
C SER A 433 9.47 -8.21 -30.90
N ALA A 434 10.16 -7.32 -31.63
CA ALA A 434 11.61 -7.34 -31.70
C ALA A 434 12.24 -6.97 -30.35
N THR A 435 11.64 -6.03 -29.62
CA THR A 435 12.05 -5.65 -28.26
C THR A 435 12.06 -6.85 -27.33
N TRP A 436 10.92 -7.53 -27.17
CA TRP A 436 10.80 -8.66 -26.23
C TRP A 436 11.64 -9.87 -26.59
N THR A 437 11.81 -10.14 -27.90
CA THR A 437 12.50 -11.34 -28.37
C THR A 437 14.02 -11.18 -28.50
N ASP A 438 14.56 -9.97 -28.29
CA ASP A 438 16.00 -9.78 -28.20
C ASP A 438 16.51 -10.39 -26.88
N PRO A 439 17.36 -11.44 -26.92
CA PRO A 439 17.86 -12.09 -25.72
C PRO A 439 18.82 -11.23 -24.89
N ASN A 440 19.22 -10.05 -25.38
CA ASN A 440 20.08 -9.12 -24.66
C ASN A 440 19.28 -8.05 -23.90
N GLU A 441 18.00 -7.86 -24.22
CA GLU A 441 17.12 -6.94 -23.50
C GLU A 441 16.47 -7.68 -22.32
N LYS A 442 16.45 -7.02 -21.16
CA LYS A 442 15.84 -7.54 -19.93
C LYS A 442 14.50 -6.87 -19.72
N ASP A 443 13.44 -7.56 -20.12
CA ASP A 443 12.10 -6.99 -20.13
C ASP A 443 11.16 -7.69 -19.17
N ALA A 444 10.23 -6.94 -18.59
CA ALA A 444 9.13 -7.50 -17.82
C ALA A 444 7.79 -6.82 -18.11
N ILE A 445 6.72 -7.62 -18.18
CA ILE A 445 5.34 -7.15 -18.16
C ILE A 445 4.79 -7.32 -16.74
N ILE A 446 4.23 -6.25 -16.21
CA ILE A 446 3.51 -6.19 -14.95
C ILE A 446 2.03 -5.98 -15.30
N ILE A 447 1.15 -6.81 -14.75
CA ILE A 447 -0.30 -6.68 -14.91
C ILE A 447 -0.92 -6.56 -13.52
N THR A 448 -1.64 -5.47 -13.29
CA THR A 448 -2.35 -5.24 -12.02
C THR A 448 -3.61 -4.41 -12.22
N PHE A 449 -4.29 -4.12 -11.11
CA PHE A 449 -5.54 -3.38 -11.05
C PHE A 449 -5.43 -2.22 -10.07
N ASP A 450 -6.24 -1.18 -10.26
CA ASP A 450 -6.26 0.04 -9.44
C ASP A 450 -6.83 -0.20 -8.06
N GLU A 451 -7.94 -0.90 -8.00
CA GLU A 451 -8.68 -1.24 -6.80
C GLU A 451 -9.59 -2.45 -7.07
N ASP A 452 -10.09 -3.04 -5.99
CA ASP A 452 -11.09 -4.08 -6.07
C ASP A 452 -12.43 -3.50 -6.57
N ASN A 453 -13.42 -4.37 -6.76
CA ASN A 453 -14.70 -3.92 -7.26
C ASN A 453 -15.49 -3.07 -6.24
N ASN A 454 -15.04 -3.00 -4.98
CA ASN A 454 -15.75 -2.29 -3.93
C ASN A 454 -15.73 -0.80 -4.20
N ASN A 455 -16.69 -0.10 -3.61
CA ASN A 455 -16.73 1.35 -3.70
C ASN A 455 -17.03 1.91 -2.33
N LEU A 456 -15.95 2.32 -1.65
CA LEU A 456 -16.03 2.98 -0.35
C LEU A 456 -17.03 4.13 -0.39
N SER A 457 -16.98 4.97 -1.42
CA SER A 457 -17.86 6.12 -1.59
C SER A 457 -19.36 5.78 -1.62
N LEU A 458 -19.72 4.52 -1.93
CA LEU A 458 -21.09 4.03 -2.02
C LEU A 458 -21.46 3.03 -0.91
N GLY A 459 -20.51 2.65 -0.04
CA GLY A 459 -20.72 1.75 1.09
C GLY A 459 -21.00 0.30 0.68
N PHE A 460 -20.34 -0.17 -0.38
CA PHE A 460 -20.44 -1.55 -0.86
C PHE A 460 -19.11 -2.27 -0.79
N GLY A 461 -19.10 -3.39 -0.07
CA GLY A 461 -18.02 -4.39 -0.04
C GLY A 461 -16.77 -4.00 0.74
N ASN A 462 -16.01 -4.99 1.22
CA ASN A 462 -14.90 -4.81 2.17
C ASN A 462 -13.82 -5.89 1.98
N GLU A 463 -13.58 -6.29 0.74
CA GLU A 463 -12.70 -7.41 0.36
C GLU A 463 -11.21 -7.09 0.55
N GLY A 464 -10.93 -6.06 1.36
CA GLY A 464 -9.58 -5.65 1.74
C GLY A 464 -8.83 -4.89 0.65
N ASN A 465 -9.44 -4.63 -0.51
CA ASN A 465 -8.77 -4.05 -1.68
C ASN A 465 -7.64 -4.95 -2.21
N HIS A 466 -7.83 -6.26 -2.11
CA HIS A 466 -6.89 -7.27 -2.59
C HIS A 466 -7.04 -7.43 -4.10
N VAL A 467 -5.99 -7.11 -4.87
CA VAL A 467 -6.04 -7.09 -6.33
C VAL A 467 -4.97 -7.98 -6.97
N PRO A 468 -5.20 -8.53 -8.18
CA PRO A 468 -4.21 -9.35 -8.86
C PRO A 468 -2.93 -8.59 -9.18
N MET A 469 -1.79 -9.27 -9.05
CA MET A 469 -0.48 -8.79 -9.48
C MET A 469 0.31 -9.92 -10.15
N ILE A 470 0.55 -9.79 -11.46
CA ILE A 470 1.24 -10.80 -12.27
C ILE A 470 2.49 -10.17 -12.89
N VAL A 471 3.61 -10.88 -12.83
CA VAL A 471 4.87 -10.44 -13.46
C VAL A 471 5.37 -11.51 -14.43
N ILE A 472 5.61 -11.08 -15.67
CA ILE A 472 6.04 -11.91 -16.79
C ILE A 472 7.43 -11.43 -17.23
N PRO A 473 8.50 -12.20 -17.05
CA PRO A 473 9.82 -11.83 -17.55
C PRO A 473 10.08 -12.40 -18.95
N ASN A 474 10.84 -11.66 -19.77
CA ASN A 474 11.39 -12.18 -21.01
C ASN A 474 12.64 -13.06 -20.74
N GLN A 475 13.22 -13.62 -21.80
CA GLN A 475 14.37 -14.52 -21.67
C GLN A 475 15.64 -13.82 -21.15
N GLY A 476 15.86 -12.56 -21.51
CA GLY A 476 16.99 -11.76 -21.04
C GLY A 476 16.86 -11.42 -19.56
N ALA A 477 15.68 -11.00 -19.10
CA ALA A 477 15.38 -10.72 -17.70
C ALA A 477 15.64 -11.94 -16.80
N ILE A 478 15.32 -13.15 -17.27
CA ILE A 478 15.63 -14.39 -16.55
C ILE A 478 17.15 -14.65 -16.50
N THR A 479 17.83 -14.56 -17.64
CA THR A 479 19.22 -15.06 -17.75
C THR A 479 20.28 -14.04 -17.37
N LEU A 480 19.97 -12.75 -17.49
CA LEU A 480 20.86 -11.62 -17.25
C LEU A 480 20.35 -10.72 -16.12
N GLY A 481 19.03 -10.63 -15.94
CA GLY A 481 18.38 -9.78 -14.91
C GLY A 481 18.13 -10.48 -13.57
N GLY A 482 18.26 -11.81 -13.50
CA GLY A 482 18.01 -12.58 -12.26
C GLY A 482 16.52 -12.81 -11.96
N MET A 483 15.61 -12.53 -12.89
CA MET A 483 14.19 -12.79 -12.68
C MET A 483 13.88 -14.29 -12.67
N GLN A 484 12.90 -14.67 -11.85
CA GLN A 484 12.42 -16.04 -11.78
C GLN A 484 11.53 -16.40 -12.97
N SER A 485 11.73 -17.60 -13.51
CA SER A 485 10.91 -18.13 -14.61
C SER A 485 9.88 -19.15 -14.13
N GLY A 486 8.77 -19.28 -14.87
CA GLY A 486 7.75 -20.30 -14.63
C GLY A 486 6.78 -19.92 -13.50
N ASN A 487 5.91 -20.88 -13.16
CA ASN A 487 4.85 -20.64 -12.19
C ASN A 487 5.40 -20.67 -10.76
N PHE A 488 5.18 -19.56 -10.05
CA PHE A 488 5.30 -19.50 -8.60
C PHE A 488 4.33 -18.46 -8.04
N THR A 489 3.96 -18.64 -6.77
CA THR A 489 3.17 -17.66 -6.01
C THR A 489 4.02 -17.16 -4.85
N THR A 490 3.96 -15.86 -4.58
CA THR A 490 4.55 -15.23 -3.40
C THR A 490 3.45 -14.62 -2.55
N ASP A 491 3.55 -14.87 -1.24
CA ASP A 491 2.68 -14.35 -0.18
C ASP A 491 3.29 -13.16 0.55
N ASP A 492 4.41 -12.63 0.05
CA ASP A 492 5.00 -11.40 0.57
C ASP A 492 4.03 -10.23 0.37
N TYR A 493 3.93 -9.34 1.37
CA TYR A 493 3.04 -8.20 1.34
C TYR A 493 3.53 -7.13 0.36
N TYR A 494 2.67 -6.76 -0.59
CA TYR A 494 2.94 -5.72 -1.58
C TYR A 494 1.74 -4.78 -1.76
N ASN A 495 2.02 -3.57 -2.25
CA ASN A 495 1.02 -2.57 -2.62
C ASN A 495 1.57 -1.62 -3.70
N GLN A 496 0.87 -0.52 -4.02
CA GLN A 496 1.36 0.43 -5.04
C GLN A 496 2.72 1.06 -4.73
N TYR A 497 3.09 1.27 -3.47
CA TYR A 497 4.43 1.76 -3.12
C TYR A 497 5.51 0.70 -3.32
N SER A 498 5.19 -0.59 -3.08
CA SER A 498 6.07 -1.70 -3.47
C SER A 498 6.28 -1.76 -4.97
N LEU A 499 5.23 -1.53 -5.76
CA LEU A 499 5.32 -1.45 -7.22
C LEU A 499 6.21 -0.28 -7.64
N MET A 500 6.02 0.91 -7.06
CA MET A 500 6.86 2.08 -7.33
C MET A 500 8.34 1.81 -7.02
N ALA A 501 8.65 1.36 -5.80
CA ALA A 501 10.02 1.03 -5.39
C ALA A 501 10.66 -0.01 -6.33
N THR A 502 9.87 -0.98 -6.80
CA THR A 502 10.32 -1.99 -7.77
C THR A 502 10.62 -1.37 -9.14
N ILE A 503 9.81 -0.43 -9.62
CA ILE A 503 10.04 0.26 -10.90
C ILE A 503 11.30 1.13 -10.82
N GLU A 504 11.48 1.87 -9.73
CA GLU A 504 12.68 2.68 -9.48
C GLU A 504 13.94 1.82 -9.47
N ASP A 505 13.90 0.68 -8.76
CA ASP A 505 15.01 -0.24 -8.69
C ASP A 505 15.28 -0.99 -9.99
N ALA A 506 14.24 -1.31 -10.74
CA ALA A 506 14.37 -2.00 -12.02
C ALA A 506 14.92 -1.07 -13.10
N LEU A 507 14.58 0.23 -13.10
CA LEU A 507 15.01 1.14 -14.17
C LEU A 507 16.30 1.90 -13.86
N ARG A 508 16.75 1.95 -12.60
CA ARG A 508 17.98 2.65 -12.25
C ARG A 508 19.21 1.98 -12.89
N THR A 509 20.01 2.78 -13.58
CA THR A 509 21.30 2.33 -14.15
C THR A 509 22.41 2.28 -13.11
N SER A 510 22.24 2.99 -11.98
CA SER A 510 23.12 2.94 -10.82
C SER A 510 22.37 3.34 -9.54
N PRO A 511 22.86 2.96 -8.33
CA PRO A 511 22.22 3.35 -7.08
C PRO A 511 22.01 4.87 -6.95
N GLY A 512 20.76 5.28 -6.70
CA GLY A 512 20.36 6.69 -6.55
C GLY A 512 20.09 7.45 -7.86
N THR A 513 19.93 6.76 -8.99
CA THR A 513 19.56 7.40 -10.28
C THR A 513 18.06 7.70 -10.37
N LEU A 514 17.24 6.82 -9.81
CA LEU A 514 15.84 7.09 -9.44
C LEU A 514 15.82 6.98 -7.92
N ALA A 515 15.84 8.12 -7.24
CA ALA A 515 15.77 8.14 -5.79
C ALA A 515 14.30 8.15 -5.36
N PRO A 516 13.95 7.50 -4.23
CA PRO A 516 12.60 7.57 -3.69
C PRO A 516 12.12 9.02 -3.56
N LEU A 517 10.88 9.27 -3.95
CA LEU A 517 10.24 10.58 -3.88
C LEU A 517 9.74 10.90 -2.46
N THR A 518 9.40 9.88 -1.67
CA THR A 518 8.82 10.01 -0.33
C THR A 518 9.40 8.96 0.63
N ASP A 519 8.96 8.97 1.88
CA ASP A 519 9.22 7.85 2.79
C ASP A 519 8.34 6.63 2.46
N ASN A 520 7.28 6.79 1.65
CA ASN A 520 6.41 5.68 1.29
C ASN A 520 7.09 4.70 0.33
N ASP A 521 7.66 5.16 -0.77
CA ASP A 521 8.45 4.34 -1.69
C ASP A 521 9.82 3.97 -1.11
N MET A 522 10.46 4.85 -0.32
CA MET A 522 11.74 4.54 0.33
C MET A 522 11.68 3.34 1.29
N TYR A 523 10.58 3.20 2.03
CA TYR A 523 10.43 2.14 3.03
C TYR A 523 9.48 1.02 2.59
N ALA A 524 8.87 1.10 1.41
CA ALA A 524 8.07 0.02 0.88
C ALA A 524 8.96 -1.19 0.57
N THR A 525 8.42 -2.40 0.77
CA THR A 525 9.14 -3.63 0.42
C THR A 525 9.13 -3.77 -1.11
N PRO A 526 10.29 -3.73 -1.81
CA PRO A 526 10.34 -4.00 -3.24
C PRO A 526 9.91 -5.44 -3.51
N MET A 527 9.42 -5.73 -4.71
CA MET A 527 8.90 -7.03 -5.13
C MET A 527 10.02 -8.05 -5.39
N ASN A 528 10.89 -8.24 -4.39
CA ASN A 528 12.08 -9.09 -4.43
C ASN A 528 11.77 -10.53 -4.78
N ALA A 529 10.56 -11.03 -4.43
CA ALA A 529 10.15 -12.39 -4.71
C ALA A 529 10.10 -12.73 -6.20
N PHE A 530 10.25 -11.76 -7.12
CA PHE A 530 10.35 -11.99 -8.56
C PHE A 530 11.81 -12.08 -9.07
N TRP A 531 12.80 -11.84 -8.22
CA TRP A 531 14.26 -11.95 -8.50
C TRP A 531 14.92 -13.00 -7.60
N LYS A 532 15.93 -13.74 -8.10
CA LYS A 532 16.70 -14.76 -7.35
C LYS A 532 18.15 -14.91 -7.78
#